data_AF-A0A945E549-F1
#
_entry.id   AF-A0A945E549-F1
#
_cell.length_a   1.000
_cell.length_b   1.000
_cell.length_c   1.000
_cell.angle_alpha   90.00
_cell.angle_beta   90.00
_cell.angle_gamma   90.00
#
_symmetry.space_group_name_H-M   'P 1'
#
loop_
_entity.id
_entity.type
_entity.pdbx_description
1 polymer ?
#
loop_
_entity_poly.entity_id
_entity_poly.type
_entity_poly.pdbx_seq_one_letter_code
_entity_poly.pdbx_strand_id
1 'polypeptide(L)'
;MAVPLWTPDAQRSSTSQMEEFRSAVGVKGGYRELHRWSVEHPSDFWQAAWDHLGVVGSPGARPIHSTGGHPTDTRFFPDGHLNFAQNLLREADDSPAILYRGENGWRRDLSRRDLHDLVSRLQQALLGLGVEPGDRVAAWLPNIAETYAVMLASASIGAVFSSTSPDFGTDGVLDRFGQI
;
A
#
# COMPACT_ATOMS: atom_id res chain seq x y z
N MET A 1 -8.54 -22.71 31.20
CA MET A 1 -8.34 -22.03 29.90
C MET A 1 -9.35 -20.90 29.82
N ALA A 2 -8.96 -19.72 29.34
CA ALA A 2 -9.88 -18.59 29.19
C ALA A 2 -10.93 -18.91 28.10
N VAL A 3 -12.20 -18.61 28.37
CA VAL A 3 -13.29 -18.76 27.39
C VAL A 3 -13.20 -17.58 26.42
N PRO A 4 -13.15 -17.81 25.09
CA PRO A 4 -13.10 -16.72 24.13
C PRO A 4 -14.41 -15.92 24.14
N LEU A 5 -14.30 -14.60 24.02
CA LEU A 5 -15.47 -13.70 23.93
C LEU A 5 -16.27 -13.92 22.64
N TRP A 6 -15.60 -14.37 21.58
CA TRP A 6 -16.20 -14.65 20.28
C TRP A 6 -15.35 -15.68 19.53
N THR A 7 -15.98 -16.47 18.69
CA THR A 7 -15.31 -17.40 17.78
C THR A 7 -16.04 -17.35 16.44
N PRO A 8 -15.33 -17.24 15.30
CA PRO A 8 -15.97 -17.27 14.01
C PRO A 8 -16.65 -18.63 13.80
N ASP A 9 -17.80 -18.62 13.12
CA ASP A 9 -18.38 -19.86 12.64
C ASP A 9 -17.49 -20.51 11.55
N ALA A 10 -17.75 -21.78 11.28
CA ALA A 10 -16.98 -22.57 10.32
C ALA A 10 -17.07 -22.00 8.90
N GLN A 11 -18.24 -21.48 8.51
CA GLN A 11 -18.46 -20.93 7.17
C GLN A 11 -17.58 -19.69 6.96
N ARG A 12 -17.65 -18.72 7.88
CA ARG A 12 -16.83 -17.50 7.86
C ARG A 12 -15.33 -17.80 7.83
N SER A 13 -14.90 -18.82 8.56
CA SER A 13 -13.50 -19.25 8.56
C SER A 13 -13.09 -19.82 7.19
N SER A 14 -13.93 -20.71 6.63
CA SER A 14 -13.66 -21.41 5.37
C SER A 14 -13.69 -20.53 4.12
N THR A 15 -14.41 -19.40 4.14
CA THR A 15 -14.54 -18.48 2.99
C THR A 15 -13.69 -17.21 3.16
N SER A 16 -12.71 -17.22 4.06
CA SER A 16 -11.83 -16.08 4.27
C SER A 16 -10.72 -16.05 3.21
N GLN A 17 -10.27 -14.85 2.81
CA GLN A 17 -9.13 -14.70 1.89
C GLN A 17 -7.85 -15.34 2.44
N MET A 18 -7.69 -15.39 3.77
CA MET A 18 -6.55 -16.06 4.40
C MET A 18 -6.60 -17.58 4.19
N GLU A 19 -7.80 -18.18 4.27
CA GLU A 19 -7.99 -19.62 4.01
C GLU A 19 -7.81 -19.96 2.53
N GLU A 20 -8.27 -19.07 1.64
CA GLU A 20 -8.02 -19.16 0.21
C GLU A 20 -6.51 -19.16 -0.08
N PHE A 21 -5.77 -18.18 0.46
CA PHE A 21 -4.31 -18.12 0.31
C PHE A 21 -3.62 -19.35 0.89
N ARG A 22 -3.95 -19.76 2.12
CA ARG A 22 -3.39 -20.97 2.76
C ARG A 22 -3.54 -22.19 1.87
N SER A 23 -4.74 -22.37 1.31
CA SER A 23 -5.08 -23.49 0.44
C SER A 23 -4.32 -23.40 -0.89
N ALA A 24 -4.20 -22.21 -1.47
CA ALA A 24 -3.45 -21.96 -2.70
C ALA A 24 -1.96 -22.30 -2.56
N VAL A 25 -1.35 -22.03 -1.39
CA VAL A 25 0.05 -22.37 -1.11
C VAL A 25 0.24 -23.80 -0.58
N GLY A 26 -0.84 -24.58 -0.46
CA GLY A 26 -0.78 -26.00 -0.10
C GLY A 26 -0.40 -26.30 1.37
N VAL A 27 -0.32 -25.29 2.24
CA VAL A 27 -0.04 -25.49 3.67
C VAL A 27 -1.23 -26.16 4.32
N LYS A 28 -1.08 -27.32 4.97
CA LYS A 28 -2.16 -28.03 5.68
C LYS A 28 -2.41 -27.44 7.07
N GLY A 29 -3.58 -27.69 7.64
CA GLY A 29 -3.96 -27.21 8.98
C GLY A 29 -4.72 -25.89 8.90
N GLY A 30 -4.42 -24.95 9.79
CA GLY A 30 -5.04 -23.63 9.81
C GLY A 30 -4.01 -22.51 9.91
N TYR A 31 -4.44 -21.39 10.49
CA TYR A 31 -3.60 -20.19 10.60
C TYR A 31 -2.25 -20.43 11.28
N ARG A 32 -2.19 -21.31 12.29
CA ARG A 32 -0.94 -21.59 13.02
C ARG A 32 0.11 -22.25 12.14
N GLU A 33 -0.31 -23.15 11.28
CA GLU A 33 0.56 -23.84 10.34
C GLU A 33 0.99 -22.90 9.22
N LEU A 34 0.08 -22.05 8.71
CA LEU A 34 0.43 -21.00 7.74
C LEU A 34 1.45 -20.03 8.31
N HIS A 35 1.23 -19.54 9.53
CA HIS A 35 2.15 -18.65 10.21
C HIS A 35 3.51 -19.31 10.48
N ARG A 36 3.52 -20.59 10.91
CA ARG A 36 4.77 -21.32 11.09
C ARG A 36 5.55 -21.39 9.79
N TRP A 37 4.88 -21.77 8.70
CA TRP A 37 5.50 -21.81 7.38
C TRP A 37 6.01 -20.44 6.93
N SER A 38 5.26 -19.35 7.14
CA SER A 38 5.71 -18.00 6.75
C SER A 38 6.98 -17.55 7.46
N VAL A 39 7.22 -18.04 8.67
CA VAL A 39 8.41 -17.73 9.47
C VAL A 39 9.58 -18.67 9.12
N GLU A 40 9.32 -19.96 8.93
CA GLU A 40 10.34 -20.96 8.60
C GLU A 40 10.82 -20.87 7.13
N HIS A 41 9.94 -20.40 6.24
CA HIS A 41 10.17 -20.29 4.79
C HIS A 41 9.80 -18.89 4.24
N PRO A 42 10.45 -17.82 4.72
CA PRO A 42 10.03 -16.45 4.40
C PRO A 42 10.16 -16.12 2.90
N SER A 43 11.20 -16.60 2.21
CA SER A 43 11.33 -16.35 0.77
C SER A 43 10.20 -16.99 -0.03
N ASP A 44 9.83 -18.24 0.27
CA ASP A 44 8.74 -18.94 -0.40
C ASP A 44 7.39 -18.26 -0.10
N PHE A 45 7.19 -17.84 1.15
CA PHE A 45 6.01 -17.10 1.56
C PHE A 45 5.84 -15.78 0.80
N TRP A 46 6.89 -14.97 0.73
CA TRP A 46 6.80 -13.67 0.07
C TRP A 46 6.65 -13.78 -1.44
N GLN A 47 7.30 -14.77 -2.08
CA GLN A 47 7.06 -15.08 -3.49
C GLN A 47 5.60 -15.49 -3.71
N ALA A 48 5.09 -16.42 -2.92
CA ALA A 48 3.71 -16.87 -3.03
C ALA A 48 2.70 -15.73 -2.77
N ALA A 49 2.98 -14.83 -1.83
CA ALA A 49 2.15 -13.67 -1.55
C ALA A 49 2.15 -12.69 -2.74
N TRP A 50 3.31 -12.43 -3.35
CA TRP A 50 3.41 -11.59 -4.55
C TRP A 50 2.53 -12.14 -5.69
N ASP A 51 2.65 -13.45 -5.94
CA ASP A 51 1.93 -14.13 -7.01
C ASP A 51 0.41 -14.18 -6.72
N HIS A 52 0.03 -14.53 -5.50
CA HIS A 52 -1.38 -14.63 -5.09
C HIS A 52 -2.09 -13.27 -5.11
N LEU A 53 -1.42 -12.21 -4.67
CA LEU A 53 -1.97 -10.84 -4.69
C LEU A 53 -1.97 -10.24 -6.10
N GLY A 54 -1.34 -10.91 -7.08
CA GLY A 54 -1.25 -10.44 -8.46
C GLY A 54 -0.52 -9.09 -8.56
N VAL A 55 0.55 -8.93 -7.80
CA VAL A 55 1.35 -7.69 -7.77
C VAL A 55 1.96 -7.47 -9.16
N VAL A 56 1.67 -6.30 -9.73
CA VAL A 56 2.21 -5.87 -11.01
C VAL A 56 3.63 -5.34 -10.80
N GLY A 57 4.59 -6.04 -11.40
CA GLY A 57 6.00 -5.72 -11.32
C GLY A 57 6.85 -6.97 -11.55
N SER A 58 8.13 -6.88 -11.19
CA SER A 58 9.04 -8.02 -11.13
C SER A 58 9.48 -8.21 -9.68
N PRO A 59 9.26 -9.38 -9.05
CA PRO A 59 9.76 -9.65 -7.70
C PRO A 59 11.29 -9.81 -7.66
N GLY A 60 11.93 -10.01 -8.81
CA GLY A 60 13.36 -10.33 -8.89
C GLY A 60 13.68 -11.75 -8.41
N ALA A 61 14.96 -12.08 -8.30
CA ALA A 61 15.41 -13.44 -7.97
C ALA A 61 15.36 -13.75 -6.47
N ARG A 62 15.39 -12.72 -5.61
CA ARG A 62 15.46 -12.88 -4.16
C ARG A 62 14.27 -12.16 -3.50
N PRO A 63 13.23 -12.88 -3.06
CA PRO A 63 12.12 -12.29 -2.31
C PRO A 63 12.53 -11.76 -0.93
N ILE A 64 13.49 -12.44 -0.28
CA ILE A 64 14.08 -12.03 0.99
C ILE A 64 15.59 -12.19 0.91
N HIS A 65 16.32 -11.20 1.42
CA HIS A 65 17.75 -11.27 1.64
C HIS A 65 18.08 -10.69 3.01
N SER A 66 18.70 -11.48 3.88
CA SER A 66 19.08 -11.05 5.22
C SER A 66 20.56 -11.29 5.47
N THR A 67 21.26 -10.29 6.04
CA THR A 67 22.69 -10.37 6.37
C THR A 67 22.95 -10.57 7.86
N GLY A 68 21.90 -10.64 8.70
CA GLY A 68 22.03 -10.68 10.14
C GLY A 68 20.72 -10.95 10.88
N GLY A 69 20.77 -10.90 12.21
CA GLY A 69 19.61 -11.16 13.06
C GLY A 69 18.73 -9.94 13.36
N HIS A 70 19.16 -8.73 12.98
CA HIS A 70 18.39 -7.51 13.24
C HIS A 70 17.41 -7.24 12.08
N PRO A 71 16.20 -6.72 12.33
CA PRO A 71 15.23 -6.43 11.27
C PRO A 71 15.77 -5.51 10.16
N THR A 72 16.66 -4.57 10.49
CA THR A 72 17.30 -3.67 9.51
C THR A 72 18.28 -4.36 8.57
N ASP A 73 18.72 -5.57 8.91
CA ASP A 73 19.63 -6.38 8.10
C ASP A 73 18.88 -7.14 7.00
N THR A 74 17.54 -7.04 6.99
CA THR A 74 16.67 -7.76 6.06
C THR A 74 16.13 -6.82 4.99
N ARG A 75 16.31 -7.21 3.73
CA ARG A 75 15.75 -6.56 2.55
C ARG A 75 14.70 -7.46 1.92
N PHE A 76 13.55 -6.88 1.64
CA PHE A 76 12.45 -7.52 0.93
C PHE A 76 12.56 -7.15 -0.55
N PHE A 77 12.52 -8.15 -1.43
CA PHE A 77 12.64 -8.03 -2.88
C PHE A 77 13.77 -7.09 -3.34
N PRO A 78 15.03 -7.26 -2.88
CA PRO A 78 16.15 -6.38 -3.26
C PRO A 78 16.41 -6.27 -4.77
N ASP A 79 16.02 -7.27 -5.56
CA ASP A 79 16.16 -7.27 -7.03
C ASP A 79 14.83 -6.96 -7.73
N GLY A 80 13.80 -6.61 -6.94
CA GLY A 80 12.46 -6.39 -7.41
C GLY A 80 12.21 -4.94 -7.83
N HIS A 81 11.33 -4.79 -8.80
CA HIS A 81 10.88 -3.49 -9.30
C HIS A 81 9.37 -3.49 -9.44
N LEU A 82 8.73 -2.47 -8.87
CA LEU A 82 7.31 -2.21 -9.02
C LEU A 82 7.05 -0.71 -9.00
N ASN A 83 5.85 -0.31 -9.45
CA ASN A 83 5.32 1.02 -9.17
C ASN A 83 4.09 0.90 -8.29
N PHE A 84 4.11 1.59 -7.14
CA PHE A 84 3.02 1.51 -6.17
C PHE A 84 1.70 2.07 -6.73
N ALA A 85 1.77 3.20 -7.43
CA ALA A 85 0.58 3.82 -8.03
C ALA A 85 -0.01 2.94 -9.14
N GLN A 86 0.84 2.29 -9.96
CA GLN A 86 0.38 1.33 -10.99
C GLN A 86 -0.44 0.19 -10.39
N ASN A 87 0.01 -0.36 -9.26
CA ASN A 87 -0.71 -1.46 -8.59
C ASN A 87 -2.08 -1.01 -8.07
N LEU A 88 -2.17 0.20 -7.49
CA LEU A 88 -3.45 0.72 -6.97
C LEU A 88 -4.41 1.20 -8.07
N LEU A 89 -3.87 1.69 -9.19
CA LEU A 89 -4.64 2.30 -10.28
C LEU A 89 -4.84 1.38 -11.49
N ARG A 90 -4.46 0.09 -11.37
CA ARG A 90 -4.50 -0.91 -12.46
C ARG A 90 -5.84 -0.97 -13.19
N GLU A 91 -6.94 -0.85 -12.45
CA GLU A 91 -8.29 -0.86 -12.97
C GLU A 91 -8.86 0.57 -12.95
N ALA A 92 -9.20 1.10 -14.12
CA ALA A 92 -9.81 2.42 -14.32
C ALA A 92 -11.24 2.26 -14.85
N ASP A 93 -12.11 1.72 -14.01
CA ASP A 93 -13.55 1.54 -14.27
C ASP A 93 -14.41 2.54 -13.47
N ASP A 94 -15.73 2.41 -13.59
CA ASP A 94 -16.68 3.34 -12.97
C ASP A 94 -17.07 2.90 -11.54
N SER A 95 -16.40 1.87 -10.97
CA SER A 95 -16.63 1.45 -9.59
C SER A 95 -16.07 2.48 -8.58
N PRO A 96 -16.62 2.57 -7.36
CA PRO A 96 -16.16 3.53 -6.37
C PRO A 96 -14.71 3.30 -5.92
N ALA A 97 -13.89 4.35 -5.94
CA ALA A 97 -12.53 4.36 -5.39
C ALA A 97 -12.45 5.12 -4.06
N ILE A 98 -13.00 6.33 -4.01
CA ILE A 98 -12.99 7.19 -2.82
C ILE A 98 -14.41 7.66 -2.56
N LEU A 99 -14.88 7.46 -1.33
CA LEU A 99 -16.17 7.95 -0.84
C LEU A 99 -15.92 9.04 0.21
N TYR A 100 -15.87 10.31 -0.20
CA TYR A 100 -15.57 11.39 0.72
C TYR A 100 -16.83 11.89 1.45
N ARG A 101 -16.70 12.13 2.76
CA ARG A 101 -17.77 12.64 3.63
C ARG A 101 -17.23 13.80 4.46
N GLY A 102 -17.78 15.00 4.25
CA GLY A 102 -17.45 16.20 5.02
C GLY A 102 -18.42 16.42 6.18
N GLU A 103 -17.95 17.12 7.22
CA GLU A 103 -18.74 17.45 8.41
C GLU A 103 -19.91 18.39 8.13
N ASN A 104 -19.78 19.22 7.09
CA ASN A 104 -20.85 20.10 6.59
C ASN A 104 -21.91 19.36 5.75
N GLY A 105 -21.87 18.02 5.71
CA GLY A 105 -22.74 17.19 4.89
C GLY A 105 -22.34 17.14 3.41
N TRP A 106 -21.28 17.84 2.99
CA TRP A 106 -20.76 17.72 1.64
C TRP A 106 -20.24 16.31 1.38
N ARG A 107 -20.53 15.78 0.20
CA ARG A 107 -20.12 14.44 -0.23
C ARG A 107 -19.55 14.52 -1.63
N ARG A 108 -18.51 13.75 -1.87
CA ARG A 108 -17.93 13.61 -3.20
C ARG A 108 -17.41 12.20 -3.35
N ASP A 109 -17.96 11.48 -4.30
CA ASP A 109 -17.53 10.13 -4.62
C ASP A 109 -16.72 10.21 -5.91
N LEU A 110 -15.57 9.53 -5.93
CA LEU A 110 -14.76 9.36 -7.13
C LEU A 110 -14.80 7.90 -7.52
N SER A 111 -15.07 7.65 -8.80
CA SER A 111 -14.83 6.35 -9.39
C SER A 111 -13.32 6.06 -9.51
N ARG A 112 -12.97 4.81 -9.80
CA ARG A 112 -11.58 4.43 -10.12
C ARG A 112 -11.07 5.19 -11.35
N ARG A 113 -11.91 5.40 -12.35
CA ARG A 113 -11.62 6.25 -13.51
C ARG A 113 -11.36 7.71 -13.12
N ASP A 114 -12.22 8.32 -12.31
CA ASP A 114 -12.03 9.71 -11.89
C ASP A 114 -10.73 9.90 -11.10
N LEU A 115 -10.40 8.95 -10.21
CA LEU A 115 -9.15 8.97 -9.46
C LEU A 115 -7.95 8.81 -10.39
N HIS A 116 -8.00 7.87 -11.33
CA HIS A 116 -6.95 7.66 -12.32
C HIS A 116 -6.68 8.93 -13.14
N ASP A 117 -7.73 9.58 -13.63
CA ASP A 117 -7.62 10.81 -14.43
C ASP A 117 -7.07 11.99 -13.61
N LEU A 118 -7.50 12.12 -12.35
CA LEU A 118 -6.95 13.12 -11.44
C LEU A 118 -5.46 12.90 -11.16
N VAL A 119 -5.05 11.65 -10.91
CA VAL A 119 -3.65 11.27 -10.72
C VAL A 119 -2.83 11.57 -11.98
N SER A 120 -3.33 11.22 -13.17
CA SER A 120 -2.65 11.49 -14.44
C SER A 120 -2.38 12.98 -14.65
N ARG A 121 -3.36 13.84 -14.35
CA ARG A 121 -3.20 15.30 -14.46
C ARG A 121 -2.17 15.85 -13.47
N LEU A 122 -2.20 15.39 -12.22
CA LEU A 122 -1.24 15.81 -11.20
C LEU A 122 0.17 15.30 -11.50
N GLN A 123 0.30 14.07 -11.99
CA GLN A 123 1.55 13.49 -12.45
C GLN A 123 2.21 14.37 -13.52
N GLN A 124 1.45 14.73 -14.55
CA GLN A 124 1.94 15.60 -15.62
C GLN A 124 2.32 16.99 -15.10
N ALA A 125 1.58 17.54 -14.14
CA ALA A 125 1.92 18.81 -13.51
C ALA A 125 3.24 18.74 -12.73
N LEU A 126 3.46 17.68 -11.94
CA LEU A 126 4.72 17.46 -11.20
C LEU A 126 5.91 17.32 -12.17
N LEU A 127 5.75 16.53 -13.23
CA LEU A 127 6.78 16.40 -14.27
C LEU A 127 7.05 17.74 -14.97
N GLY A 128 6.01 18.52 -15.26
CA GLY A 128 6.13 19.86 -15.84
C GLY A 128 6.82 20.88 -14.93
N LEU A 129 6.78 20.66 -13.61
CA LEU A 129 7.54 21.43 -12.62
C LEU A 129 8.98 20.92 -12.42
N GLY A 130 9.36 19.85 -13.12
CA GLY A 130 10.71 19.28 -13.06
C GLY A 130 10.95 18.31 -11.91
N VAL A 131 9.90 17.72 -11.33
CA VAL A 131 10.05 16.71 -10.28
C VAL A 131 10.58 15.40 -10.87
N GLU A 132 11.65 14.88 -10.28
CA GLU A 132 12.34 13.66 -10.72
C GLU A 132 12.23 12.53 -9.68
N PRO A 133 12.55 11.27 -10.06
CA PRO A 133 12.62 10.18 -9.09
C PRO A 133 13.58 10.51 -7.94
N GLY A 134 13.12 10.35 -6.70
CA GLY A 134 13.86 10.69 -5.48
C GLY A 134 13.64 12.11 -4.94
N ASP A 135 13.01 13.00 -5.71
CA ASP A 135 12.58 14.30 -5.19
C ASP A 135 11.48 14.16 -4.14
N ARG A 136 11.38 15.14 -3.25
CA ARG A 136 10.39 15.14 -2.18
C ARG A 136 9.22 16.05 -2.53
N VAL A 137 8.01 15.50 -2.44
CA VAL A 137 6.75 16.24 -2.61
C VAL A 137 6.05 16.29 -1.25
N ALA A 138 6.12 17.45 -0.60
CA ALA A 138 5.51 17.68 0.69
C ALA A 138 4.08 18.25 0.55
N ALA A 139 3.12 17.69 1.29
CA ALA A 139 1.73 18.11 1.27
C ALA A 139 1.19 18.43 2.66
N TRP A 140 0.78 19.67 2.87
CA TRP A 140 0.05 20.09 4.07
C TRP A 140 -1.44 20.23 3.72
N LEU A 141 -2.13 19.09 3.66
CA LEU A 141 -3.48 18.96 3.08
C LEU A 141 -4.40 18.13 3.99
N PRO A 142 -5.72 18.38 4.00
CA PRO A 142 -6.69 17.60 4.77
C PRO A 142 -6.89 16.18 4.20
N ASN A 143 -7.71 15.38 4.87
CA ASN A 143 -8.14 14.07 4.37
C ASN A 143 -9.20 14.22 3.25
N ILE A 144 -8.73 14.54 2.04
CA ILE A 144 -9.54 14.70 0.83
C ILE A 144 -8.97 13.89 -0.32
N ALA A 145 -9.76 13.66 -1.36
CA ALA A 145 -9.35 12.88 -2.53
C ALA A 145 -8.06 13.42 -3.20
N GLU A 146 -7.91 14.74 -3.25
CA GLU A 146 -6.75 15.42 -3.83
C GLU A 146 -5.46 15.03 -3.11
N THR A 147 -5.49 14.84 -1.79
CA THR A 147 -4.31 14.42 -1.01
C THR A 147 -3.81 13.05 -1.44
N TYR A 148 -4.73 12.09 -1.60
CA TYR A 148 -4.40 10.77 -2.13
C TYR A 148 -3.94 10.83 -3.58
N ALA A 149 -4.55 11.70 -4.40
CA ALA A 149 -4.16 11.84 -5.79
C ALA A 149 -2.76 12.45 -5.94
N VAL A 150 -2.38 13.43 -5.11
CA VAL A 150 -1.00 13.97 -5.07
C VAL A 150 -0.03 12.88 -4.62
N MET A 151 -0.34 12.11 -3.57
CA MET A 151 0.49 11.00 -3.12
C MET A 151 0.72 9.98 -4.24
N LEU A 152 -0.34 9.56 -4.92
CA LEU A 152 -0.26 8.59 -6.03
C LEU A 152 0.48 9.17 -7.23
N ALA A 153 0.28 10.45 -7.55
CA ALA A 153 1.03 11.13 -8.61
C ALA A 153 2.52 11.17 -8.31
N SER A 154 2.93 11.55 -7.10
CA SER A 154 4.33 11.52 -6.66
C SER A 154 4.93 10.11 -6.73
N ALA A 155 4.23 9.11 -6.16
CA ALA A 155 4.68 7.73 -6.18
C ALA A 155 4.79 7.16 -7.62
N SER A 156 3.91 7.60 -8.53
CA SER A 156 3.90 7.15 -9.93
C SER A 156 5.17 7.52 -10.70
N ILE A 157 5.83 8.62 -10.33
CA ILE A 157 7.07 9.11 -10.94
C ILE A 157 8.32 8.78 -10.11
N GLY A 158 8.17 8.01 -9.03
CA GLY A 158 9.28 7.67 -8.14
C GLY A 158 9.71 8.79 -7.20
N ALA A 159 8.91 9.86 -7.08
CA ALA A 159 9.12 10.88 -6.05
C ALA A 159 8.67 10.36 -4.67
N VAL A 160 9.25 10.92 -3.62
CA VAL A 160 8.97 10.58 -2.22
C VAL A 160 7.93 11.55 -1.67
N PHE A 161 6.74 11.02 -1.38
CA PHE A 161 5.66 11.81 -0.78
C PHE A 161 5.84 11.93 0.74
N SER A 162 5.61 13.13 1.27
CA SER A 162 5.54 13.39 2.71
C SER A 162 4.34 14.28 3.00
N SER A 163 3.66 14.08 4.13
CA SER A 163 2.46 14.87 4.44
C SER A 163 2.27 15.15 5.92
N THR A 164 1.58 16.24 6.23
CA THR A 164 1.12 16.60 7.57
C THR A 164 -0.36 17.05 7.53
N SER A 165 -1.08 16.87 8.63
CA SER A 165 -2.45 17.37 8.77
C SER A 165 -2.47 18.91 8.82
N PRO A 166 -3.48 19.58 8.25
CA PRO A 166 -3.71 21.02 8.44
C PRO A 166 -3.84 21.44 9.92
N ASP A 167 -4.07 20.50 10.83
CA ASP A 167 -4.13 20.77 12.27
C ASP A 167 -2.75 21.07 12.90
N PHE A 168 -1.66 20.80 12.18
CA PHE A 168 -0.32 21.12 12.65
C PHE A 168 -0.10 22.65 12.65
N GLY A 169 0.53 23.17 13.70
CA GLY A 169 1.06 24.54 13.67
C GLY A 169 2.23 24.66 12.69
N THR A 170 2.50 25.89 12.24
CA THR A 170 3.58 26.18 11.27
C THR A 170 4.93 25.64 11.72
N ASP A 171 5.28 25.81 13.00
CA ASP A 171 6.56 25.35 13.55
C ASP A 171 6.68 23.83 13.45
N GLY A 172 5.59 23.12 13.75
CA GLY A 172 5.53 21.66 13.61
C GLY A 172 5.64 21.18 12.17
N VAL A 173 5.16 21.97 11.20
CA VAL A 173 5.34 21.66 9.77
C VAL A 173 6.79 21.89 9.34
N LEU A 174 7.38 23.03 9.73
CA LEU A 174 8.77 23.36 9.41
C LEU A 174 9.75 22.35 10.00
N ASP A 175 9.54 21.92 11.25
CA ASP A 175 10.37 20.90 11.90
C ASP A 175 10.40 19.57 11.14
N ARG A 176 9.33 19.23 10.40
CA ARG A 176 9.25 17.99 9.62
C ARG A 176 9.72 18.18 8.18
N PHE A 177 9.18 19.18 7.49
CA PHE A 177 9.52 19.42 6.09
C PHE A 177 10.92 19.99 5.91
N GLY A 178 11.49 20.66 6.91
CA GLY A 178 12.88 21.13 6.86
C GLY A 178 13.93 20.01 6.91
N GLN A 179 13.54 18.77 7.24
CA GLN A 179 14.44 17.61 7.25
C GLN A 179 14.56 16.92 5.88
N ILE A 180 13.71 17.31 4.91
CA ILE A 180 13.59 16.65 3.60
C ILE A 180 13.81 17.62 2.46
#